data_AF-A0A936VSC0-F1
#
_entry.id   AF-A0A936VSC0-F1
#
_cell.length_a   1.000
_cell.length_b   1.000
_cell.length_c   1.000
_cell.angle_alpha   90.00
_cell.angle_beta   90.00
_cell.angle_gamma   90.00
#
_symmetry.space_group_name_H-M   'P 1'
#
loop_
_entity.id
_entity.type
_entity.pdbx_description
1 polymer ?
#
loop_
_entity_poly.entity_id
_entity_poly.type
_entity_poly.pdbx_seq_one_letter_code
_entity_poly.pdbx_strand_id
1 'polypeptide(L)'
;MNDRESLTSFLYVDQVDPEELAQIALEYFGGAIQESLETVAYHRTDQPPALKFFYSGDRLTTVEAGPGILDTDIANLQEKIKTELLDLSKKIVGRAILFSSSPVTGYLTVGSYFRICPVPDHAAKPKEQWNGGFPFLIEFEMHESPNHMVRVNRISSMAKKISLFLNAVTKESISSNASSSRFRWVLKDNAGPVYEYLQEGYGYSDFLPWQDSFTESETMNPIDLVDAQEYFTKPSSWLFRPFHLPDIFQQLSNIYFQLNKSAQDKFTRAAYWFSLVQDQQSSSAQFLYLIQCIETLLPKTESGQVCPKCNRDIGPGPTARFVDFLNNMVPGHPELAKGRKRLYKIRSDLSHGWELFTRDLRTVMNPKSSDQLLRTHAAYQLARLALINWLIKQSPQLEPSADDSTVVPLT
;
A
#
# COMPACT_ATOMS: atom_id res chain seq x y z
N MET A 1 -19.31 -10.31 -36.53
CA MET A 1 -18.38 -11.44 -36.33
C MET A 1 -18.92 -12.29 -35.18
N ASN A 2 -18.35 -13.43 -34.82
CA ASN A 2 -18.58 -13.97 -33.46
C ASN A 2 -17.89 -13.00 -32.50
N ASP A 3 -18.63 -11.96 -32.08
CA ASP A 3 -18.07 -10.62 -31.79
C ASP A 3 -17.25 -10.51 -30.49
N ARG A 4 -17.40 -11.43 -29.54
CA ARG A 4 -16.86 -11.29 -28.17
C ARG A 4 -15.35 -11.53 -28.04
N GLU A 5 -14.82 -12.59 -28.65
CA GLU A 5 -13.39 -12.92 -28.57
C GLU A 5 -12.54 -12.01 -29.49
N SER A 6 -13.16 -11.47 -30.54
CA SER A 6 -12.43 -10.66 -31.53
C SER A 6 -11.99 -9.32 -30.96
N LEU A 7 -12.87 -8.60 -30.25
CA LEU A 7 -12.58 -7.24 -29.79
C LEU A 7 -11.62 -7.22 -28.59
N THR A 8 -11.81 -8.17 -27.66
CA THR A 8 -10.95 -8.35 -26.48
C THR A 8 -9.49 -8.58 -26.89
N SER A 9 -9.27 -9.48 -27.86
CA SER A 9 -7.94 -9.74 -28.42
C SER A 9 -7.42 -8.54 -29.22
N PHE A 10 -8.29 -7.89 -30.00
CA PHE A 10 -7.91 -6.77 -30.87
C PHE A 10 -7.48 -5.53 -30.09
N LEU A 11 -8.05 -5.31 -28.91
CA LEU A 11 -7.70 -4.23 -27.98
C LEU A 11 -6.65 -4.65 -26.95
N TYR A 12 -5.98 -5.78 -27.14
CA TYR A 12 -4.85 -6.22 -26.32
C TYR A 12 -5.15 -6.34 -24.83
N VAL A 13 -6.39 -6.70 -24.45
CA VAL A 13 -6.84 -6.73 -23.05
C VAL A 13 -5.93 -7.56 -22.14
N ASP A 14 -5.40 -8.68 -22.64
CA ASP A 14 -4.50 -9.56 -21.88
C ASP A 14 -3.03 -9.08 -21.83
N GLN A 15 -2.69 -7.99 -22.54
CA GLN A 15 -1.31 -7.49 -22.68
C GLN A 15 -1.09 -6.13 -22.02
N VAL A 16 -2.15 -5.44 -21.61
CA VAL A 16 -2.08 -4.11 -21.01
C VAL A 16 -2.69 -4.10 -19.61
N ASP A 17 -2.32 -3.10 -18.81
CA ASP A 17 -2.96 -2.89 -17.52
C ASP A 17 -4.43 -2.46 -17.72
N PRO A 18 -5.41 -3.13 -17.06
CA PRO A 18 -6.82 -2.81 -17.22
C PRO A 18 -7.19 -1.38 -16.81
N GLU A 19 -6.51 -0.78 -15.82
CA GLU A 19 -6.76 0.60 -15.39
C GLU A 19 -6.27 1.60 -16.45
N GLU A 20 -5.12 1.32 -17.07
CA GLU A 20 -4.59 2.14 -18.17
C GLU A 20 -5.47 2.04 -19.42
N LEU A 21 -5.96 0.84 -19.75
CA LEU A 21 -6.90 0.64 -20.85
C LEU A 21 -8.23 1.36 -20.59
N ALA A 22 -8.74 1.28 -19.37
CA ALA A 22 -9.94 2.01 -18.94
C ALA A 22 -9.74 3.52 -19.05
N GLN A 23 -8.55 4.03 -18.73
CA GLN A 23 -8.22 5.45 -18.86
C GLN A 23 -8.19 5.90 -20.33
N ILE A 24 -7.58 5.12 -21.23
CA ILE A 24 -7.59 5.43 -22.67
C ILE A 24 -9.03 5.44 -23.21
N ALA A 25 -9.84 4.45 -22.84
CA ALA A 25 -11.25 4.40 -23.24
C ALA A 25 -12.03 5.62 -22.71
N LEU A 26 -11.82 5.99 -21.45
CA LEU A 26 -12.46 7.16 -20.84
C LEU A 26 -12.11 8.46 -21.57
N GLU A 27 -10.83 8.68 -21.89
CA GLU A 27 -10.40 9.86 -22.62
C GLU A 27 -10.88 9.88 -24.07
N TYR A 28 -10.89 8.72 -24.73
CA TYR A 28 -11.32 8.62 -26.12
C TYR A 28 -12.82 8.90 -26.29
N PHE A 29 -13.67 8.35 -25.41
CA PHE A 29 -15.12 8.55 -25.49
C PHE A 29 -15.61 9.77 -24.72
N GLY A 30 -14.86 10.26 -23.73
CA GLY A 30 -15.19 11.43 -22.92
C GLY A 30 -16.15 11.17 -21.75
N GLY A 31 -16.61 9.93 -21.57
CA GLY A 31 -17.52 9.55 -20.50
C GLY A 31 -17.58 8.04 -20.25
N ALA A 32 -17.88 7.68 -19.00
CA ALA A 32 -18.13 6.31 -18.59
C ALA A 32 -19.23 6.25 -17.53
N ILE A 33 -20.02 5.18 -17.57
CA ILE A 33 -21.06 4.88 -16.57
C ILE A 33 -20.95 3.43 -16.14
N GLN A 34 -21.10 3.19 -14.84
CA GLN A 34 -21.22 1.84 -14.31
C GLN A 34 -22.65 1.35 -14.52
N GLU A 35 -22.86 0.40 -15.44
CA GLU A 35 -24.18 -0.18 -15.72
C GLU A 35 -24.55 -1.27 -14.71
N SER A 36 -23.55 -1.99 -14.19
CA SER A 36 -23.73 -3.07 -13.22
C SER A 36 -22.49 -3.22 -12.32
N LEU A 37 -22.54 -4.14 -11.35
CA LEU A 37 -21.36 -4.48 -10.53
C LEU A 37 -20.17 -5.01 -11.36
N GLU A 38 -20.44 -5.54 -12.55
CA GLU A 38 -19.46 -6.21 -13.41
C GLU A 38 -19.33 -5.53 -14.78
N THR A 39 -19.92 -4.35 -14.98
CA THR A 39 -19.99 -3.70 -16.30
C THR A 39 -19.80 -2.20 -16.23
N VAL A 40 -18.83 -1.69 -17.00
CA VAL A 40 -18.61 -0.26 -17.23
C VAL A 40 -18.80 0.02 -18.72
N ALA A 41 -19.64 1.00 -19.03
CA ALA A 41 -19.96 1.40 -20.38
C ALA A 41 -19.38 2.78 -20.68
N TYR A 42 -18.67 2.92 -21.80
CA TYR A 42 -18.05 4.16 -22.26
C TYR A 42 -18.90 4.78 -23.36
N HIS A 43 -19.09 6.09 -23.29
CA HIS A 43 -20.01 6.80 -24.16
C HIS A 43 -19.53 8.23 -24.44
N ARG A 44 -19.99 8.78 -25.56
CA ARG A 44 -19.89 10.23 -25.83
C ARG A 44 -21.05 10.95 -25.16
N THR A 45 -20.92 12.26 -25.00
CA THR A 45 -22.01 13.10 -24.48
C THR A 45 -23.28 12.89 -25.29
N ASP A 46 -24.39 12.60 -24.60
CA ASP A 46 -25.72 12.39 -25.16
C ASP A 46 -25.83 11.28 -26.23
N GLN A 47 -24.90 10.32 -26.23
CA GLN A 47 -24.92 9.18 -27.15
C GLN A 47 -25.07 7.85 -26.39
N PRO A 48 -25.62 6.80 -27.05
CA PRO A 48 -25.65 5.49 -26.44
C PRO A 48 -24.21 4.94 -26.25
N PRO A 49 -24.00 3.97 -25.34
CA PRO A 49 -22.70 3.37 -25.12
C PRO A 49 -22.03 2.87 -26.39
N ALA A 50 -20.77 3.25 -26.57
CA ALA A 50 -19.95 2.83 -27.70
C ALA A 50 -19.10 1.59 -27.36
N LEU A 51 -18.68 1.44 -26.10
CA LEU A 51 -17.83 0.33 -25.67
C LEU A 51 -18.25 -0.15 -24.28
N LYS A 52 -18.19 -1.45 -24.02
CA LYS A 52 -18.51 -2.03 -22.71
C LYS A 52 -17.41 -2.93 -22.21
N PHE A 53 -16.96 -2.70 -20.99
CA PHE A 53 -15.96 -3.48 -20.29
C PHE A 53 -16.65 -4.37 -19.27
N PHE A 54 -16.32 -5.66 -19.30
CA PHE A 54 -16.87 -6.67 -18.40
C PHE A 54 -15.78 -7.16 -17.44
N TYR A 55 -16.10 -7.18 -16.16
CA TYR A 55 -15.17 -7.50 -15.09
C TYR A 55 -15.59 -8.75 -14.32
N SER A 56 -14.60 -9.52 -13.88
CA SER A 56 -14.76 -10.55 -12.86
C SER A 56 -13.93 -10.15 -11.65
N GLY A 57 -14.57 -9.50 -10.68
CA GLY A 57 -13.87 -8.81 -9.60
C GLY A 57 -13.13 -7.57 -10.12
N ASP A 58 -11.81 -7.52 -9.94
CA ASP A 58 -10.93 -6.46 -10.44
C ASP A 58 -10.34 -6.75 -11.82
N ARG A 59 -10.54 -7.95 -12.35
CA ARG A 59 -9.99 -8.36 -13.64
C ARG A 59 -10.95 -8.03 -14.78
N LEU A 60 -10.50 -7.22 -15.72
CA LEU A 60 -11.16 -7.04 -17.02
C LEU A 60 -11.09 -8.36 -17.79
N THR A 61 -12.23 -8.95 -18.12
CA THR A 61 -12.30 -10.24 -18.83
C THR A 61 -12.66 -10.08 -20.30
N THR A 62 -13.47 -9.09 -20.63
CA THR A 62 -14.06 -8.99 -21.96
C THR A 62 -14.38 -7.55 -22.31
N VAL A 63 -14.27 -7.21 -23.60
CA VAL A 63 -14.71 -5.94 -24.14
C VAL A 63 -15.68 -6.18 -25.29
N GLU A 64 -16.81 -5.47 -25.29
CA GLU A 64 -17.82 -5.55 -26.35
C GLU A 64 -18.13 -4.18 -26.94
N ALA A 65 -18.44 -4.17 -28.24
CA ALA A 65 -18.96 -3.01 -28.92
C ALA A 65 -20.40 -2.70 -28.46
N GLY A 66 -20.67 -1.43 -28.21
CA GLY A 66 -22.01 -0.93 -27.94
C GLY A 66 -22.67 -0.31 -29.19
N PRO A 67 -23.97 0.01 -29.14
CA PRO A 67 -24.71 0.58 -30.26
C PRO A 67 -24.22 1.97 -30.71
N GLY A 68 -23.43 2.67 -29.89
CA GLY A 68 -22.82 3.96 -30.22
C GLY A 68 -21.42 3.87 -30.86
N ILE A 69 -20.94 2.66 -31.18
CA ILE A 69 -19.63 2.50 -31.80
C ILE A 69 -19.65 2.98 -33.25
N LEU A 70 -18.59 3.67 -33.66
CA LEU A 70 -18.35 4.10 -35.03
C LEU A 70 -17.34 3.15 -35.71
N ASP A 71 -17.41 3.04 -37.04
CA ASP A 71 -16.52 2.15 -37.82
C ASP A 71 -15.03 2.45 -37.60
N THR A 72 -14.68 3.70 -37.30
CA THR A 72 -13.30 4.13 -37.06
C THR A 72 -12.83 3.93 -35.62
N ASP A 73 -13.74 3.70 -34.66
CA ASP A 73 -13.40 3.72 -33.24
C ASP A 73 -12.44 2.60 -32.85
N ILE A 74 -12.69 1.40 -33.36
CA ILE A 74 -11.91 0.21 -32.99
C ILE A 74 -10.47 0.35 -33.49
N ALA A 75 -10.28 0.86 -34.72
CA ALA A 75 -8.95 1.08 -35.29
C ALA A 75 -8.19 2.20 -34.54
N ASN A 76 -8.86 3.33 -34.28
CA ASN A 76 -8.26 4.45 -33.56
C ASN A 76 -7.89 4.07 -32.12
N LEU A 77 -8.76 3.34 -31.43
CA LEU A 77 -8.50 2.89 -30.07
C LEU A 77 -7.34 1.89 -30.03
N GLN A 78 -7.27 0.97 -30.99
CA GLN A 78 -6.14 0.05 -31.11
C GLN A 78 -4.82 0.79 -31.34
N GLU A 79 -4.80 1.79 -32.22
CA GLU A 79 -3.61 2.62 -32.46
C GLU A 79 -3.19 3.40 -31.21
N LYS A 80 -4.14 3.96 -30.47
CA LYS A 80 -3.89 4.60 -29.18
C LYS A 80 -3.29 3.63 -28.16
N ILE A 81 -3.85 2.43 -28.03
CA ILE A 81 -3.32 1.41 -27.10
C ILE A 81 -1.88 1.04 -27.46
N LYS A 82 -1.58 0.84 -28.76
CA LYS A 82 -0.21 0.56 -29.22
C LYS A 82 0.75 1.69 -28.86
N THR A 83 0.42 2.91 -29.28
CA THR A 83 1.30 4.09 -29.13
C THR A 83 1.44 4.55 -27.69
N GLU A 84 0.40 4.40 -26.87
CA GLU A 84 0.37 4.94 -25.51
C GLU A 84 0.73 3.90 -24.43
N LEU A 85 0.55 2.59 -24.69
CA LEU A 85 0.76 1.52 -23.68
C LEU A 85 1.78 0.43 -24.08
N LEU A 86 1.90 0.05 -25.36
CA LEU A 86 2.69 -1.13 -25.78
C LEU A 86 4.05 -0.76 -26.38
N ASP A 87 4.10 0.18 -27.33
CA ASP A 87 5.29 0.52 -28.12
C ASP A 87 6.20 1.53 -27.38
N LEU A 88 6.41 1.30 -26.08
CA LEU A 88 7.08 2.25 -25.18
C LEU A 88 8.58 1.93 -25.04
N SER A 89 9.40 2.51 -25.91
CA SER A 89 10.86 2.28 -25.91
C SER A 89 11.63 3.14 -24.91
N LYS A 90 11.16 4.36 -24.63
CA LYS A 90 11.84 5.29 -23.71
C LYS A 90 11.46 5.02 -22.25
N LYS A 91 12.48 4.95 -21.40
CA LYS A 91 12.36 4.88 -19.95
C LYS A 91 12.66 6.25 -19.35
N ILE A 92 11.89 6.62 -18.34
CA ILE A 92 12.03 7.86 -17.56
C ILE A 92 11.98 7.52 -16.07
N VAL A 93 12.36 8.47 -15.23
CA VAL A 93 12.27 8.35 -13.77
C VAL A 93 10.99 9.02 -13.30
N GLY A 94 10.06 8.22 -12.77
CA GLY A 94 8.91 8.70 -12.02
C GLY A 94 9.32 9.09 -10.59
N ARG A 95 8.73 10.16 -10.06
CA ARG A 95 9.06 10.75 -8.77
C ARG A 95 7.79 11.03 -7.98
N ALA A 96 7.80 10.67 -6.70
CA ALA A 96 6.72 11.04 -5.79
C ALA A 96 7.28 11.49 -4.44
N ILE A 97 6.57 12.42 -3.81
CA ILE A 97 6.88 12.89 -2.46
C ILE A 97 6.07 12.06 -1.46
N LEU A 98 6.77 11.44 -0.54
CA LEU A 98 6.21 10.77 0.63
C LEU A 98 6.66 11.50 1.90
N PHE A 99 6.06 11.16 3.03
CA PHE A 99 6.42 11.71 4.33
C PHE A 99 6.76 10.59 5.29
N SER A 100 7.78 10.80 6.11
CA SER A 100 8.17 9.91 7.18
C SER A 100 7.98 10.59 8.54
N SER A 101 7.78 9.79 9.60
CA SER A 101 7.87 10.26 10.99
C SER A 101 9.27 10.75 11.40
N SER A 102 10.31 10.38 10.64
CA SER A 102 11.70 10.80 10.89
C SER A 102 12.32 11.44 9.65
N PRO A 103 13.24 12.41 9.80
CA PRO A 103 13.86 13.08 8.67
C PRO A 103 14.74 12.11 7.85
N VAL A 104 14.48 12.04 6.55
CA VAL A 104 15.34 11.36 5.59
C VAL A 104 16.46 12.33 5.19
N THR A 105 17.70 12.04 5.62
CA THR A 105 18.88 12.87 5.37
C THR A 105 19.89 12.25 4.41
N GLY A 106 19.65 10.99 4.01
CA GLY A 106 20.52 10.23 3.13
C GLY A 106 19.76 9.54 2.02
N TYR A 107 20.47 8.83 1.16
CA TYR A 107 19.88 8.09 0.04
C TYR A 107 20.07 6.58 0.17
N LEU A 108 19.18 5.82 -0.47
CA LEU A 108 19.36 4.38 -0.67
C LEU A 108 18.76 3.99 -2.02
N THR A 109 19.52 3.24 -2.83
CA THR A 109 19.00 2.61 -4.05
C THR A 109 18.62 1.16 -3.75
N VAL A 110 17.38 0.80 -4.05
CA VAL A 110 16.80 -0.51 -3.75
C VAL A 110 16.74 -1.35 -5.02
N GLY A 111 17.87 -1.99 -5.34
CA GLY A 111 18.02 -2.75 -6.58
C GLY A 111 17.61 -1.93 -7.80
N SER A 112 16.78 -2.50 -8.67
CA SER A 112 16.17 -1.81 -9.82
C SER A 112 14.75 -1.28 -9.55
N TYR A 113 14.27 -1.35 -8.30
CA TYR A 113 12.86 -1.09 -7.99
C TYR A 113 12.59 0.40 -7.75
N PHE A 114 13.34 1.01 -6.84
CA PHE A 114 13.20 2.42 -6.50
C PHE A 114 14.41 2.94 -5.72
N ARG A 115 14.48 4.25 -5.54
CA ARG A 115 15.45 4.97 -4.72
C ARG A 115 14.72 5.84 -3.71
N ILE A 116 15.26 5.93 -2.51
CA ILE A 116 14.85 6.87 -1.46
C ILE A 116 15.87 8.01 -1.43
N CYS A 117 15.42 9.26 -1.44
CA CYS A 117 16.27 10.45 -1.36
C CYS A 117 15.65 11.51 -0.44
N PRO A 118 16.45 12.40 0.18
CA PRO A 118 15.93 13.62 0.78
C PRO A 118 15.28 14.52 -0.28
N VAL A 119 14.35 15.39 0.13
CA VAL A 119 13.99 16.55 -0.71
C VAL A 119 15.15 17.57 -0.73
N PRO A 120 15.27 18.40 -1.79
CA PRO A 120 16.29 19.44 -1.88
C PRO A 120 16.29 20.40 -0.68
N ASP A 121 17.42 21.07 -0.43
CA ASP A 121 17.58 21.94 0.74
C ASP A 121 16.70 23.19 0.73
N HIS A 122 16.32 23.69 -0.44
CA HIS A 122 15.38 24.81 -0.58
C HIS A 122 13.91 24.39 -0.42
N ALA A 123 13.60 23.10 -0.43
CA ALA A 123 12.23 22.64 -0.20
C ALA A 123 11.82 22.88 1.26
N ALA A 124 10.57 23.25 1.48
CA ALA A 124 10.07 23.50 2.84
C ALA A 124 10.15 22.22 3.69
N LYS A 125 10.73 22.31 4.89
CA LYS A 125 10.86 21.20 5.84
C LYS A 125 10.21 21.57 7.18
N PRO A 126 9.60 20.63 7.93
CA PRO A 126 9.06 20.91 9.25
C PRO A 126 10.13 21.51 10.17
N LYS A 127 9.76 22.56 10.93
CA LYS A 127 10.65 23.13 11.96
C LYS A 127 10.55 22.34 13.27
N GLU A 128 9.34 21.86 13.57
CA GLU A 128 9.02 21.08 14.76
C GLU A 128 9.30 19.59 14.51
N GLN A 129 10.28 19.04 15.22
CA GLN A 129 10.75 17.67 14.99
C GLN A 129 9.89 16.55 15.61
N TRP A 130 8.81 16.89 16.31
CA TRP A 130 8.12 15.98 17.24
C TRP A 130 6.71 15.58 16.78
N ASN A 131 6.22 16.15 15.67
CA ASN A 131 4.93 15.82 15.02
C ASN A 131 4.93 16.10 13.50
N GLY A 132 6.11 16.26 12.89
CA GLY A 132 6.23 16.60 11.47
C GLY A 132 6.22 15.36 10.58
N GLY A 133 5.37 15.35 9.54
CA GLY A 133 5.61 14.50 8.37
C GLY A 133 6.79 15.09 7.61
N PHE A 134 7.95 14.42 7.67
CA PHE A 134 9.16 14.88 6.98
C PHE A 134 9.14 14.42 5.52
N PRO A 135 9.14 15.36 4.56
CA PRO A 135 9.06 15.02 3.15
C PRO A 135 10.36 14.36 2.66
N PHE A 136 10.20 13.34 1.83
CA PHE A 136 11.29 12.68 1.13
C PHE A 136 10.82 12.22 -0.26
N LEU A 137 11.77 11.98 -1.16
CA LEU A 137 11.50 11.54 -2.52
C LEU A 137 11.63 10.03 -2.63
N ILE A 138 10.69 9.45 -3.38
CA ILE A 138 10.89 8.14 -4.01
C ILE A 138 11.03 8.34 -5.52
N GLU A 139 12.00 7.64 -6.10
CA GLU A 139 12.27 7.68 -7.53
C GLU A 139 12.30 6.25 -8.08
N PHE A 140 11.70 6.01 -9.24
CA PHE A 140 11.69 4.68 -9.86
C PHE A 140 11.63 4.79 -11.38
N GLU A 141 12.17 3.78 -12.05
CA GLU A 141 12.12 3.72 -13.50
C GLU A 141 10.71 3.31 -13.98
N MET A 142 10.24 3.96 -15.03
CA MET A 142 8.97 3.60 -15.70
C MET A 142 9.07 3.86 -17.20
N HIS A 143 8.24 3.16 -17.98
CA HIS A 143 8.08 3.45 -19.40
C HIS A 143 7.36 4.79 -19.59
N GLU A 144 7.92 5.64 -20.45
CA GLU A 144 7.29 6.89 -20.84
C GLU A 144 6.02 6.60 -21.65
N SER A 145 4.95 7.33 -21.36
CA SER A 145 3.74 7.35 -22.17
C SER A 145 3.45 8.79 -22.60
N PRO A 146 3.08 9.03 -23.86
CA PRO A 146 2.63 10.36 -24.28
C PRO A 146 1.34 10.77 -23.55
N ASN A 147 0.56 9.80 -23.05
CA ASN A 147 -0.62 10.06 -22.24
C ASN A 147 -0.23 10.55 -20.84
N HIS A 148 -0.66 11.77 -20.50
CA HIS A 148 -0.37 12.36 -19.20
C HIS A 148 -1.02 11.60 -18.05
N MET A 149 -2.29 11.17 -18.19
CA MET A 149 -2.99 10.50 -17.10
C MET A 149 -2.43 9.10 -16.84
N VAL A 150 -2.04 8.37 -17.89
CA VAL A 150 -1.31 7.10 -17.75
C VAL A 150 -0.03 7.30 -16.93
N ARG A 151 0.76 8.36 -17.20
CA ARG A 151 1.95 8.67 -16.40
C ARG A 151 1.62 8.94 -14.93
N VAL A 152 0.62 9.78 -14.67
CA VAL A 152 0.18 10.10 -13.30
C VAL A 152 -0.30 8.86 -12.55
N ASN A 153 -1.04 7.98 -13.21
CA ASN A 153 -1.54 6.73 -12.63
C ASN A 153 -0.39 5.77 -12.32
N ARG A 154 0.55 5.56 -13.25
CA ARG A 154 1.75 4.75 -13.01
C ARG A 154 2.53 5.24 -11.80
N ILE A 155 2.73 6.56 -11.69
CA ILE A 155 3.43 7.16 -10.56
C ILE A 155 2.68 6.94 -9.26
N SER A 156 1.38 7.21 -9.26
CA SER A 156 0.52 7.09 -8.07
C SER A 156 0.45 5.64 -7.58
N SER A 157 0.29 4.69 -8.50
CA SER A 157 0.23 3.25 -8.19
C SER A 157 1.55 2.74 -7.62
N MET A 158 2.68 3.10 -8.24
CA MET A 158 3.99 2.71 -7.72
C MET A 158 4.30 3.39 -6.38
N ALA A 159 3.99 4.68 -6.24
CA ALA A 159 4.18 5.40 -4.99
C ALA A 159 3.35 4.81 -3.85
N LYS A 160 2.09 4.43 -4.12
CA LYS A 160 1.24 3.75 -3.14
C LYS A 160 1.81 2.40 -2.76
N LYS A 161 2.27 1.61 -3.73
CA LYS A 161 2.90 0.31 -3.52
C LYS A 161 4.14 0.42 -2.63
N ILE A 162 5.06 1.33 -2.95
CA ILE A 162 6.28 1.58 -2.17
C ILE A 162 5.92 2.08 -0.76
N SER A 163 5.00 3.05 -0.63
CA SER A 163 4.55 3.56 0.67
C SER A 163 4.01 2.46 1.59
N LEU A 164 3.17 1.57 1.06
CA LEU A 164 2.64 0.43 1.82
C LEU A 164 3.75 -0.55 2.22
N PHE A 165 4.67 -0.87 1.30
CA PHE A 165 5.83 -1.70 1.60
C PHE A 165 6.68 -1.10 2.73
N LEU A 166 7.05 0.19 2.63
CA LEU A 166 7.86 0.87 3.63
C LEU A 166 7.19 0.91 5.01
N ASN A 167 5.87 1.14 5.09
CA ASN A 167 5.13 1.05 6.36
C ASN A 167 5.24 -0.32 7.02
N ALA A 168 5.27 -1.40 6.23
CA ALA A 168 5.33 -2.76 6.74
C ALA A 168 6.73 -3.14 7.24
N VAL A 169 7.78 -2.67 6.55
CA VAL A 169 9.17 -3.12 6.80
C VAL A 169 10.06 -2.10 7.52
N THR A 170 9.53 -0.92 7.84
CA THR A 170 10.27 0.10 8.62
C THR A 170 9.56 0.38 9.94
N LYS A 171 10.29 1.00 10.87
CA LYS A 171 9.72 1.52 12.12
C LYS A 171 8.90 2.79 11.91
N GLU A 172 9.17 3.50 10.83
CA GLU A 172 8.61 4.80 10.52
C GLU A 172 7.17 4.70 10.02
N SER A 173 6.37 5.71 10.37
CA SER A 173 5.11 5.97 9.68
C SER A 173 5.42 6.58 8.33
N ILE A 174 4.90 5.99 7.25
CA ILE A 174 5.04 6.53 5.91
C ILE A 174 3.68 6.96 5.40
N SER A 175 3.51 8.24 5.08
CA SER A 175 2.29 8.75 4.45
C SER A 175 2.59 9.32 3.07
N SER A 176 1.56 9.41 2.26
CA SER A 176 1.59 10.15 0.99
C SER A 176 0.73 11.40 1.14
N ASN A 177 0.94 12.39 0.28
CA ASN A 177 -0.04 13.47 0.13
C ASN A 177 -1.44 12.84 -0.09
N ALA A 178 -2.46 13.39 0.58
CA ALA A 178 -3.82 12.91 0.42
C ALA A 178 -4.23 13.10 -1.05
N SER A 179 -4.65 12.01 -1.71
CA SER A 179 -5.07 12.03 -3.12
C SER A 179 -6.35 12.84 -3.35
N SER A 180 -7.12 13.08 -2.28
CA SER A 180 -8.30 13.92 -2.31
C SER A 180 -7.94 15.38 -2.02
N SER A 181 -8.52 16.31 -2.78
CA SER A 181 -8.55 17.75 -2.51
C SER A 181 -9.27 18.05 -1.20
N ARG A 182 -8.68 17.66 -0.08
CA ARG A 182 -9.15 17.94 1.27
C ARG A 182 -8.79 19.37 1.58
N PHE A 183 -9.78 20.12 2.04
CA PHE A 183 -9.57 21.44 2.59
C PHE A 183 -9.74 21.37 4.10
N ARG A 184 -8.91 22.10 4.83
CA ARG A 184 -8.97 22.19 6.29
C ARG A 184 -8.88 23.64 6.75
N TRP A 185 -9.47 23.91 7.91
CA TRP A 185 -9.19 25.13 8.64
C TRP A 185 -7.79 25.04 9.25
N VAL A 186 -6.89 25.92 8.84
CA VAL A 186 -5.48 25.97 9.24
C VAL A 186 -5.24 27.21 10.07
N LEU A 187 -4.63 27.05 11.25
CA LEU A 187 -4.10 28.14 12.05
C LEU A 187 -2.77 28.62 11.46
N LYS A 188 -2.71 29.85 10.95
CA LYS A 188 -1.55 30.36 10.22
C LYS A 188 -0.47 30.98 11.11
N ASP A 189 -0.88 31.52 12.25
CA ASP A 189 0.00 32.18 13.20
C ASP A 189 -0.30 31.65 14.61
N ASN A 190 0.74 31.26 15.34
CA ASN A 190 0.61 30.84 16.74
C ASN A 190 0.54 32.04 17.70
N ALA A 191 0.84 33.26 17.24
CA ALA A 191 0.76 34.49 18.02
C ALA A 191 -0.67 35.08 18.09
N GLY A 192 -1.61 34.61 17.26
CA GLY A 192 -3.02 34.99 17.28
C GLY A 192 -3.86 34.09 16.38
N PRO A 193 -5.14 33.80 16.72
CA PRO A 193 -5.92 32.77 16.03
C PRO A 193 -6.43 33.22 14.65
N VAL A 194 -5.53 33.29 13.66
CA VAL A 194 -5.88 33.51 12.26
C VAL A 194 -6.08 32.16 11.59
N TYR A 195 -7.32 31.89 11.18
CA TYR A 195 -7.69 30.64 10.50
C TYR A 195 -7.98 30.88 9.02
N GLU A 196 -7.43 30.04 8.16
CA GLU A 196 -7.71 30.04 6.72
C GLU A 196 -8.20 28.65 6.28
N TYR A 197 -9.13 28.61 5.32
CA TYR A 197 -9.58 27.37 4.71
C TYR A 197 -8.70 27.03 3.50
N LEU A 198 -7.75 26.11 3.69
CA LEU A 198 -6.70 25.81 2.72
C LEU A 198 -6.74 24.35 2.29
N GLN A 199 -6.34 24.08 1.05
CA GLN A 199 -6.17 22.72 0.54
C GLN A 199 -4.93 22.08 1.16
N GLU A 200 -5.05 20.82 1.60
CA GLU A 200 -3.91 20.01 2.01
C GLU A 200 -3.02 19.71 0.81
N GLY A 201 -1.71 19.94 0.94
CA GLY A 201 -0.76 19.62 -0.11
C GLY A 201 0.65 20.01 0.28
N TYR A 202 1.61 19.46 -0.48
CA TYR A 202 3.02 19.80 -0.38
C TYR A 202 3.66 19.70 -1.76
N GLY A 203 4.54 20.66 -2.04
CA GLY A 203 5.38 20.71 -3.22
C GLY A 203 6.44 21.79 -3.04
N TYR A 204 7.36 21.87 -4.00
CA TYR A 204 8.38 22.91 -4.07
C TYR A 204 8.58 23.32 -5.54
N SER A 205 9.14 24.50 -5.78
CA SER A 205 9.03 25.25 -7.04
C SER A 205 9.49 24.54 -8.31
N ASP A 206 10.45 23.62 -8.19
CA ASP A 206 11.11 22.87 -9.26
C ASP A 206 10.82 21.36 -9.17
N PHE A 207 9.82 20.96 -8.37
CA PHE A 207 9.41 19.56 -8.33
C PHE A 207 8.77 19.16 -9.67
N LEU A 208 9.42 18.22 -10.36
CA LEU A 208 8.88 17.53 -11.52
C LEU A 208 8.52 16.10 -11.12
N PRO A 209 7.27 15.64 -11.37
CA PRO A 209 6.85 14.26 -11.06
C PRO A 209 7.55 13.22 -11.94
N TRP A 210 8.24 13.62 -13.00
CA TRP A 210 9.11 12.76 -13.80
C TRP A 210 10.24 13.54 -14.45
N GLN A 211 11.35 12.85 -14.75
CA GLN A 211 12.53 13.41 -15.43
C GLN A 211 13.34 12.29 -16.11
N ASP A 212 14.39 12.64 -16.87
CA ASP A 212 15.16 11.66 -17.67
C ASP A 212 16.18 10.84 -16.86
N SER A 213 16.58 11.30 -15.68
CA SER A 213 17.60 10.64 -14.83
C SER A 213 17.24 10.67 -13.34
N PHE A 214 17.85 9.81 -12.54
CA PHE A 214 17.68 9.88 -11.08
C PHE A 214 18.34 11.14 -10.51
N THR A 215 17.89 11.58 -9.32
CA THR A 215 18.56 12.66 -8.60
C THR A 215 20.01 12.26 -8.30
N GLU A 216 20.95 13.18 -8.52
CA GLU A 216 22.39 12.96 -8.27
C GLU A 216 22.64 12.62 -6.79
N SER A 217 23.38 11.54 -6.55
CA SER A 217 23.64 11.02 -5.20
C SER A 217 25.07 11.21 -4.72
N GLU A 218 25.96 11.79 -5.53
CA GLU A 218 27.41 11.90 -5.22
C GLU A 218 27.71 12.72 -3.97
N THR A 219 26.83 13.68 -3.64
CA THR A 219 26.96 14.56 -2.48
C THR A 219 26.15 14.10 -1.27
N MET A 220 25.38 13.01 -1.40
CA MET A 220 24.48 12.52 -0.36
C MET A 220 25.15 11.39 0.43
N ASN A 221 24.95 11.38 1.75
CA ASN A 221 25.36 10.23 2.56
C ASN A 221 24.36 9.07 2.37
N PRO A 222 24.80 7.80 2.40
CA PRO A 222 23.87 6.67 2.40
C PRO A 222 23.01 6.67 3.67
N ILE A 223 21.81 6.10 3.59
CA ILE A 223 20.98 5.83 4.78
C ILE A 223 21.66 4.76 5.64
N ASP A 224 21.79 5.04 6.93
CA ASP A 224 22.35 4.12 7.91
C ASP A 224 21.49 2.86 8.07
N LEU A 225 22.16 1.71 8.05
CA LEU A 225 21.56 0.39 8.29
C LEU A 225 21.80 -0.05 9.74
N VAL A 226 20.78 -0.65 10.34
CA VAL A 226 20.79 -1.14 11.73
C VAL A 226 20.49 -2.63 11.74
N ASP A 227 21.15 -3.39 12.60
CA ASP A 227 20.85 -4.83 12.81
C ASP A 227 19.34 -5.06 12.94
N ALA A 228 18.79 -5.98 12.14
CA ALA A 228 17.35 -6.21 12.09
C ALA A 228 16.74 -6.60 13.45
N GLN A 229 17.43 -7.42 14.25
CA GLN A 229 16.92 -7.86 15.54
C GLN A 229 16.81 -6.67 16.50
N GLU A 230 17.84 -5.83 16.57
CA GLU A 230 17.81 -4.55 17.29
C GLU A 230 16.74 -3.60 16.72
N TYR A 231 16.69 -3.48 15.40
CA TYR A 231 15.76 -2.61 14.70
C TYR A 231 14.31 -2.99 14.97
N PHE A 232 13.94 -4.25 15.17
CA PHE A 232 12.52 -4.61 15.39
C PHE A 232 12.14 -4.93 16.83
N THR A 233 13.09 -5.33 17.69
CA THR A 233 12.74 -5.76 19.07
C THR A 233 12.96 -4.71 20.14
N LYS A 234 13.91 -3.77 19.98
CA LYS A 234 14.10 -2.72 20.98
C LYS A 234 12.98 -1.69 20.90
N PRO A 235 12.33 -1.33 22.03
CA PRO A 235 11.44 -0.18 22.09
C PRO A 235 12.16 1.03 21.55
N SER A 236 11.50 1.81 20.69
CA SER A 236 12.08 3.01 20.15
C SER A 236 12.25 4.05 21.27
N SER A 237 13.42 4.11 21.90
CA SER A 237 13.84 5.22 22.77
C SER A 237 14.26 6.45 21.96
N TRP A 238 13.74 6.59 20.74
CA TRP A 238 14.31 7.38 19.64
C TRP A 238 13.47 8.64 19.40
N LEU A 239 13.48 9.56 20.35
CA LEU A 239 13.13 10.94 20.02
C LEU A 239 14.28 11.54 19.19
N PHE A 240 13.98 12.21 18.08
CA PHE A 240 14.93 13.00 17.28
C PHE A 240 16.02 12.23 16.51
N ARG A 241 15.76 11.01 16.03
CA ARG A 241 16.72 10.30 15.17
C ARG A 241 16.47 10.48 13.67
N PRO A 242 17.54 10.43 12.85
CA PRO A 242 17.40 10.34 11.40
C PRO A 242 16.72 9.02 11.00
N PHE A 243 16.18 9.01 9.78
CA PHE A 243 15.59 7.84 9.17
C PHE A 243 16.64 6.71 9.05
N HIS A 244 16.33 5.56 9.64
CA HIS A 244 17.17 4.36 9.59
C HIS A 244 16.41 3.19 8.97
N LEU A 245 17.14 2.27 8.36
CA LEU A 245 16.59 1.04 7.78
C LEU A 245 17.21 -0.19 8.46
N PRO A 246 16.50 -1.33 8.51
CA PRO A 246 17.13 -2.57 8.93
C PRO A 246 18.14 -3.02 7.87
N ASP A 247 19.21 -3.68 8.29
CA ASP A 247 20.24 -4.26 7.40
C ASP A 247 19.67 -5.30 6.41
N ILE A 248 18.57 -5.97 6.77
CA ILE A 248 17.82 -6.87 5.88
C ILE A 248 16.88 -6.15 4.88
N PHE A 249 16.84 -4.81 4.87
CA PHE A 249 15.86 -4.06 4.06
C PHE A 249 15.95 -4.36 2.56
N GLN A 250 17.17 -4.46 2.02
CA GLN A 250 17.39 -4.78 0.61
C GLN A 250 16.80 -6.16 0.26
N GLN A 251 17.00 -7.13 1.14
CA GLN A 251 16.47 -8.48 0.94
C GLN A 251 14.95 -8.53 1.04
N LEU A 252 14.34 -7.86 2.02
CA LEU A 252 12.88 -7.76 2.12
C LEU A 252 12.28 -7.12 0.87
N SER A 253 12.96 -6.11 0.31
CA SER A 253 12.55 -5.46 -0.93
C SER A 253 12.61 -6.43 -2.10
N ASN A 254 13.75 -7.11 -2.28
CA ASN A 254 13.90 -8.11 -3.34
C ASN A 254 12.81 -9.18 -3.29
N ILE A 255 12.51 -9.73 -2.09
CA ILE A 255 11.45 -10.72 -1.94
C ILE A 255 10.10 -10.14 -2.36
N TYR A 256 9.70 -8.98 -1.81
CA TYR A 256 8.38 -8.39 -2.07
C TYR A 256 8.14 -8.07 -3.55
N PHE A 257 9.13 -7.48 -4.23
CA PHE A 257 8.97 -7.10 -5.63
C PHE A 257 9.07 -8.30 -6.59
N GLN A 258 9.59 -9.45 -6.14
CA GLN A 258 9.63 -10.70 -6.92
C GLN A 258 8.47 -11.65 -6.60
N LEU A 259 7.63 -11.36 -5.60
CA LEU A 259 6.43 -12.15 -5.31
C LEU A 259 5.53 -12.22 -6.55
N ASN A 260 4.91 -13.39 -6.76
CA ASN A 260 3.78 -13.49 -7.68
C ASN A 260 2.64 -12.56 -7.25
N LYS A 261 1.80 -12.17 -8.22
CA LYS A 261 0.72 -11.19 -8.01
C LYS A 261 -0.17 -11.53 -6.81
N SER A 262 -0.56 -12.80 -6.64
CA SER A 262 -1.43 -13.22 -5.53
C SER A 262 -0.80 -13.01 -4.15
N ALA A 263 0.47 -13.39 -3.99
CA ALA A 263 1.22 -13.20 -2.75
C ALA A 263 1.50 -11.71 -2.49
N GLN A 264 1.87 -10.97 -3.54
CA GLN A 264 2.11 -9.53 -3.46
C GLN A 264 0.84 -8.78 -3.05
N ASP A 265 -0.32 -9.09 -3.62
CA ASP A 265 -1.59 -8.47 -3.26
C ASP A 265 -2.00 -8.81 -1.83
N LYS A 266 -1.73 -10.05 -1.38
CA LYS A 266 -1.98 -10.48 -0.01
C LYS A 266 -1.13 -9.70 1.00
N PHE A 267 0.17 -9.55 0.74
CA PHE A 267 1.04 -8.71 1.55
C PHE A 267 0.60 -7.24 1.53
N THR A 268 0.29 -6.71 0.35
CA THR A 268 -0.09 -5.31 0.15
C THR A 268 -1.39 -4.97 0.90
N ARG A 269 -2.38 -5.87 0.89
CA ARG A 269 -3.59 -5.72 1.72
C ARG A 269 -3.29 -5.73 3.22
N ALA A 270 -2.39 -6.59 3.68
CA ALA A 270 -1.99 -6.63 5.09
C ALA A 270 -1.23 -5.34 5.49
N ALA A 271 -0.33 -4.86 4.64
CA ALA A 271 0.40 -3.61 4.79
C ALA A 271 -0.54 -2.38 4.75
N TYR A 272 -1.59 -2.41 3.93
CA TYR A 272 -2.64 -1.39 3.92
C TYR A 272 -3.28 -1.25 5.30
N TRP A 273 -3.77 -2.33 5.89
CA TRP A 273 -4.35 -2.29 7.25
C TRP A 273 -3.33 -1.80 8.29
N PHE A 274 -2.08 -2.22 8.19
CA PHE A 274 -1.02 -1.75 9.08
C PHE A 274 -0.76 -0.24 8.96
N SER A 275 -0.74 0.29 7.73
CA SER A 275 -0.51 1.72 7.49
C SER A 275 -1.60 2.61 8.11
N LEU A 276 -2.84 2.14 8.19
CA LEU A 276 -3.97 2.90 8.75
C LEU A 276 -3.87 3.13 10.27
N VAL A 277 -2.98 2.42 10.97
CA VAL A 277 -2.84 2.52 12.42
C VAL A 277 -2.33 3.90 12.84
N GLN A 278 -1.44 4.51 12.05
CA GLN A 278 -0.76 5.76 12.42
C GLN A 278 -1.67 7.00 12.32
N ASP A 279 -2.57 7.02 11.34
CA ASP A 279 -3.45 8.17 11.07
C ASP A 279 -4.77 8.12 11.86
N GLN A 280 -5.00 7.06 12.62
CA GLN A 280 -6.29 6.81 13.26
C GLN A 280 -6.37 7.42 14.66
N GLN A 281 -7.44 8.16 14.93
CA GLN A 281 -7.68 8.78 16.25
C GLN A 281 -8.33 7.80 17.25
N SER A 282 -9.13 6.86 16.75
CA SER A 282 -9.76 5.83 17.59
C SER A 282 -8.78 4.70 17.93
N SER A 283 -8.53 4.53 19.23
CA SER A 283 -7.71 3.43 19.76
C SER A 283 -8.35 2.07 19.50
N SER A 284 -9.69 1.97 19.50
CA SER A 284 -10.40 0.73 19.13
C SER A 284 -10.18 0.37 17.67
N ALA A 285 -10.30 1.36 16.77
CA ALA A 285 -10.08 1.15 15.34
C ALA A 285 -8.62 0.79 15.02
N GLN A 286 -7.64 1.45 15.66
CA GLN A 286 -6.23 1.06 15.58
C GLN A 286 -6.03 -0.42 15.93
N PHE A 287 -6.62 -0.88 17.03
CA PHE A 287 -6.52 -2.28 17.45
C PHE A 287 -7.16 -3.22 16.42
N LEU A 288 -8.33 -2.88 15.89
CA LEU A 288 -8.98 -3.66 14.83
C LEU A 288 -8.11 -3.77 13.57
N TYR A 289 -7.50 -2.68 13.13
CA TYR A 289 -6.61 -2.67 11.96
C TYR A 289 -5.37 -3.55 12.15
N LEU A 290 -4.79 -3.56 13.35
CA LEU A 290 -3.66 -4.44 13.68
C LEU A 290 -4.03 -5.93 13.59
N ILE A 291 -5.19 -6.30 14.10
CA ILE A 291 -5.64 -7.70 14.01
C ILE A 291 -6.04 -8.04 12.56
N GLN A 292 -6.69 -7.12 11.84
CA GLN A 292 -7.05 -7.30 10.44
C GLN A 292 -5.82 -7.46 9.52
N CYS A 293 -4.74 -6.74 9.81
CA CYS A 293 -3.44 -6.93 9.16
C CYS A 293 -2.98 -8.40 9.28
N ILE A 294 -2.99 -8.96 10.49
CA ILE A 294 -2.61 -10.35 10.73
C ILE A 294 -3.60 -11.30 10.03
N GLU A 295 -4.91 -11.12 10.20
CA GLU A 295 -5.96 -11.95 9.60
C GLU A 295 -5.84 -12.04 8.07
N THR A 296 -5.39 -10.96 7.42
CA THR A 296 -5.16 -10.91 5.96
C THR A 296 -4.06 -11.87 5.52
N LEU A 297 -3.08 -12.16 6.39
CA LEU A 297 -1.96 -13.07 6.09
C LEU A 297 -2.31 -14.55 6.30
N LEU A 298 -3.40 -14.87 7.01
CA LEU A 298 -3.80 -16.25 7.26
C LEU A 298 -4.02 -17.01 5.94
N PRO A 299 -3.70 -18.32 5.87
CA PRO A 299 -4.10 -19.17 4.76
C PRO A 299 -5.62 -19.09 4.56
N LYS A 300 -6.08 -19.11 3.30
CA LYS A 300 -7.53 -19.21 3.01
C LYS A 300 -8.05 -20.50 3.64
N THR A 301 -9.25 -20.45 4.20
CA THR A 301 -9.92 -21.66 4.66
C THR A 301 -10.29 -22.46 3.42
N GLU A 302 -9.90 -23.73 3.36
CA GLU A 302 -10.52 -24.65 2.41
C GLU A 302 -11.98 -24.80 2.83
N SER A 303 -12.88 -24.14 2.12
CA SER A 303 -14.31 -24.39 2.25
C SER A 303 -14.58 -25.80 1.76
N GLY A 304 -15.15 -26.68 2.58
CA GLY A 304 -15.52 -27.99 2.04
C GLY A 304 -16.11 -29.01 3.00
N GLN A 305 -15.78 -28.95 4.28
CA GLN A 305 -16.34 -29.90 5.24
C GLN A 305 -17.17 -29.16 6.27
N VAL A 306 -18.49 -29.26 6.15
CA VAL A 306 -19.45 -28.83 7.18
C VAL A 306 -19.95 -30.05 7.92
N CYS A 307 -20.08 -29.94 9.24
CA CYS A 307 -20.57 -31.01 10.09
C CYS A 307 -22.01 -31.35 9.68
N PRO A 308 -22.31 -32.60 9.29
CA PRO A 308 -23.65 -32.97 8.80
C PRO A 308 -24.73 -32.87 9.88
N LYS A 309 -24.35 -32.73 11.17
CA LYS A 309 -25.29 -32.59 12.29
C LYS A 309 -25.59 -31.15 12.70
N CYS A 310 -24.60 -30.25 12.62
CA CYS A 310 -24.73 -28.89 13.14
C CYS A 310 -24.46 -27.79 12.10
N ASN A 311 -24.15 -28.18 10.85
CA ASN A 311 -23.85 -27.30 9.72
C ASN A 311 -22.75 -26.26 10.00
N ARG A 312 -21.83 -26.57 10.93
CA ARG A 312 -20.63 -25.77 11.22
C ARG A 312 -19.43 -26.34 10.50
N ASP A 313 -18.49 -25.49 10.10
CA ASP A 313 -17.25 -25.93 9.49
C ASP A 313 -16.50 -26.95 10.37
N ILE A 314 -16.08 -28.05 9.77
CA ILE A 314 -15.19 -29.06 10.33
C ILE A 314 -13.77 -28.52 10.18
N GLY A 315 -13.30 -27.83 11.21
CA GLY A 315 -11.96 -27.25 11.23
C GLY A 315 -11.68 -26.43 12.48
N PRO A 316 -10.43 -26.00 12.69
CA PRO A 316 -10.09 -25.09 13.77
C PRO A 316 -10.84 -23.77 13.59
N GLY A 317 -11.50 -23.31 14.66
CA GLY A 317 -12.20 -22.02 14.66
C GLY A 317 -11.25 -20.83 14.41
N PRO A 318 -11.80 -19.64 14.09
CA PRO A 318 -11.00 -18.46 13.74
C PRO A 318 -9.92 -18.10 14.78
N THR A 319 -10.26 -18.19 16.06
CA THR A 319 -9.31 -17.94 17.16
C THR A 319 -8.14 -18.94 17.17
N ALA A 320 -8.40 -20.22 16.92
CA ALA A 320 -7.34 -21.25 16.89
C ALA A 320 -6.39 -20.98 15.73
N ARG A 321 -6.92 -20.73 14.53
CA ARG A 321 -6.14 -20.40 13.34
C ARG A 321 -5.26 -19.16 13.53
N PHE A 322 -5.82 -18.11 14.14
CA PHE A 322 -5.07 -16.90 14.48
C PHE A 322 -3.89 -17.18 15.43
N VAL A 323 -4.15 -17.95 16.49
CA VAL A 323 -3.12 -18.33 17.46
C VAL A 323 -2.04 -19.20 16.82
N ASP A 324 -2.44 -20.20 16.04
CA ASP A 324 -1.52 -21.11 15.35
C ASP A 324 -0.65 -20.36 14.33
N PHE A 325 -1.25 -19.43 13.58
CA PHE A 325 -0.51 -18.56 12.67
C PHE A 325 0.57 -17.76 13.42
N LEU A 326 0.22 -17.10 14.52
CA LEU A 326 1.19 -16.33 15.31
C LEU A 326 2.23 -17.21 16.01
N ASN A 327 1.88 -18.43 16.43
CA ASN A 327 2.84 -19.41 16.94
C ASN A 327 3.89 -19.76 15.87
N ASN A 328 3.47 -19.90 14.63
CA ASN A 328 4.35 -20.24 13.52
C ASN A 328 5.16 -19.04 13.00
N MET A 329 4.60 -17.84 13.01
CA MET A 329 5.25 -16.64 12.47
C MET A 329 6.07 -15.89 13.50
N VAL A 330 5.77 -15.97 14.80
CA VAL A 330 6.46 -15.23 15.85
C VAL A 330 6.72 -16.15 17.07
N PRO A 331 7.53 -17.22 16.94
CA PRO A 331 7.69 -18.22 18.00
C PRO A 331 8.46 -17.70 19.25
N GLY A 332 9.34 -16.70 19.10
CA GLY A 332 10.30 -16.24 20.10
C GLY A 332 9.80 -15.32 21.22
N HIS A 333 8.48 -15.15 21.36
CA HIS A 333 7.90 -14.24 22.37
C HIS A 333 6.90 -14.95 23.31
N PRO A 334 7.37 -15.71 24.32
CA PRO A 334 6.51 -16.46 25.25
C PRO A 334 5.53 -15.58 26.04
N GLU A 335 5.96 -14.37 26.40
CA GLU A 335 5.11 -13.40 27.10
C GLU A 335 3.98 -12.87 26.21
N LEU A 336 4.22 -12.74 24.90
CA LEU A 336 3.18 -12.43 23.93
C LEU A 336 2.32 -13.65 23.57
N ALA A 337 2.89 -14.86 23.61
CA ALA A 337 2.19 -16.11 23.30
C ALA A 337 1.01 -16.38 24.25
N LYS A 338 1.17 -16.11 25.55
CA LYS A 338 0.10 -16.21 26.56
C LYS A 338 -1.08 -15.26 26.26
N GLY A 339 -0.82 -14.15 25.56
CA GLY A 339 -1.80 -13.10 25.26
C GLY A 339 -2.58 -13.26 23.95
N ARG A 340 -2.19 -14.17 23.04
CA ARG A 340 -2.74 -14.25 21.67
C ARG A 340 -4.25 -14.48 21.61
N LYS A 341 -4.76 -15.43 22.41
CA LYS A 341 -6.21 -15.69 22.52
C LYS A 341 -6.96 -14.45 23.03
N ARG A 342 -6.36 -13.70 23.95
CA ARG A 342 -6.96 -12.48 24.51
C ARG A 342 -7.01 -11.35 23.48
N LEU A 343 -5.99 -11.20 22.63
CA LEU A 343 -6.04 -10.23 21.53
C LEU A 343 -7.20 -10.50 20.57
N TYR A 344 -7.41 -11.78 20.21
CA TYR A 344 -8.52 -12.18 19.35
C TYR A 344 -9.88 -11.92 20.01
N LYS A 345 -10.01 -12.21 21.31
CA LYS A 345 -11.22 -11.90 22.07
C LYS A 345 -11.54 -10.40 22.04
N ILE A 346 -10.54 -9.55 22.27
CA ILE A 346 -10.73 -8.08 22.23
C ILE A 346 -11.20 -7.64 20.85
N ARG A 347 -10.57 -8.15 19.77
CA ARG A 347 -11.04 -7.87 18.41
C ARG A 347 -12.50 -8.29 18.22
N SER A 348 -12.89 -9.46 18.71
CA SER A 348 -14.28 -9.93 18.64
C SER A 348 -15.23 -8.97 19.38
N ASP A 349 -14.89 -8.59 20.61
CA ASP A 349 -15.72 -7.70 21.44
C ASP A 349 -15.86 -6.29 20.80
N LEU A 350 -14.77 -5.77 20.21
CA LEU A 350 -14.76 -4.49 19.48
C LEU A 350 -15.57 -4.57 18.17
N SER A 351 -15.39 -5.62 17.35
CA SER A 351 -16.08 -5.77 16.07
C SER A 351 -17.60 -5.95 16.22
N HIS A 352 -18.06 -6.56 17.32
CA HIS A 352 -19.49 -6.69 17.62
C HIS A 352 -20.08 -5.48 18.36
N GLY A 353 -19.27 -4.46 18.66
CA GLY A 353 -19.70 -3.26 19.37
C GLY A 353 -20.07 -3.50 20.84
N TRP A 354 -19.66 -4.63 21.42
CA TRP A 354 -19.90 -4.93 22.84
C TRP A 354 -18.99 -4.13 23.76
N GLU A 355 -17.82 -3.73 23.26
CA GLU A 355 -16.87 -2.90 23.98
C GLU A 355 -16.25 -1.85 23.05
N LEU A 356 -15.86 -0.72 23.64
CA LEU A 356 -14.94 0.25 23.06
C LEU A 356 -13.78 0.48 24.02
N PHE A 357 -12.62 0.84 23.48
CA PHE A 357 -11.51 1.28 24.31
C PHE A 357 -11.84 2.57 25.03
N THR A 358 -11.32 2.70 26.25
CA THR A 358 -11.69 3.79 27.14
C THR A 358 -11.26 5.13 26.60
N ARG A 359 -10.14 5.19 25.85
CA ARG A 359 -9.65 6.41 25.18
C ARG A 359 -10.61 6.96 24.12
N ASP A 360 -11.47 6.11 23.54
CA ASP A 360 -12.45 6.54 22.55
C ASP A 360 -13.70 7.13 23.21
N LEU A 361 -13.92 6.84 24.50
CA LEU A 361 -15.05 7.34 25.27
C LEU A 361 -14.66 8.48 26.21
N ARG A 362 -13.42 8.48 26.70
CA ARG A 362 -12.94 9.34 27.79
C ARG A 362 -11.47 9.66 27.62
N THR A 363 -11.06 10.86 28.00
CA THR A 363 -9.66 11.31 27.92
C THR A 363 -8.83 10.99 29.17
N VAL A 364 -9.44 10.43 30.22
CA VAL A 364 -8.79 10.22 31.53
C VAL A 364 -8.06 8.87 31.57
N MET A 365 -6.78 8.91 31.98
CA MET A 365 -6.00 7.71 32.26
C MET A 365 -6.57 6.93 33.45
N ASN A 366 -6.72 5.63 33.27
CA ASN A 366 -7.14 4.67 34.28
C ASN A 366 -6.52 3.28 34.00
N PRO A 367 -6.53 2.35 34.96
CA PRO A 367 -5.88 1.04 34.79
C PRO A 367 -6.36 0.26 33.55
N LYS A 368 -7.65 0.35 33.20
CA LYS A 368 -8.20 -0.29 32.00
C LYS A 368 -7.61 0.32 30.72
N SER A 369 -7.53 1.65 30.64
CA SER A 369 -6.91 2.35 29.50
C SER A 369 -5.41 2.03 29.36
N SER A 370 -4.68 1.86 30.46
CA SER A 370 -3.28 1.43 30.45
C SER A 370 -3.12 -0.01 29.95
N ASP A 371 -3.96 -0.94 30.41
CA ASP A 371 -4.00 -2.32 29.91
C ASP A 371 -4.33 -2.37 28.42
N GLN A 372 -5.31 -1.57 27.96
CA GLN A 372 -5.67 -1.46 26.54
C GLN A 372 -4.51 -0.92 25.70
N LEU A 373 -3.80 0.12 26.17
CA LEU A 373 -2.62 0.66 25.47
C LEU A 373 -1.50 -0.38 25.34
N LEU A 374 -1.17 -1.08 26.43
CA LEU A 374 -0.16 -2.14 26.42
C LEU A 374 -0.53 -3.26 25.43
N ARG A 375 -1.83 -3.57 25.31
CA ARG A 375 -2.33 -4.56 24.34
C ARG A 375 -2.24 -4.08 22.91
N THR A 376 -2.53 -2.81 22.65
CA THR A 376 -2.34 -2.22 21.32
C THR A 376 -0.88 -2.26 20.92
N HIS A 377 0.05 -1.90 21.82
CA HIS A 377 1.49 -2.02 21.56
C HIS A 377 1.92 -3.46 21.28
N ALA A 378 1.43 -4.42 22.07
CA ALA A 378 1.69 -5.84 21.82
C ALA A 378 1.14 -6.32 20.46
N ALA A 379 -0.08 -5.91 20.10
CA ALA A 379 -0.68 -6.21 18.80
C ALA A 379 0.12 -5.57 17.65
N TYR A 380 0.63 -4.36 17.84
CA TYR A 380 1.45 -3.65 16.88
C TYR A 380 2.76 -4.39 16.60
N GLN A 381 3.48 -4.77 17.66
CA GLN A 381 4.71 -5.55 17.54
C GLN A 381 4.46 -6.90 16.86
N LEU A 382 3.40 -7.62 17.26
CA LEU A 382 3.05 -8.89 16.65
C LEU A 382 2.67 -8.76 15.17
N ALA A 383 1.91 -7.73 14.79
CA ALA A 383 1.53 -7.51 13.39
C ALA A 383 2.76 -7.21 12.52
N ARG A 384 3.68 -6.36 13.00
CA ARG A 384 4.93 -6.05 12.28
C ARG A 384 5.81 -7.29 12.12
N LEU A 385 6.06 -8.03 13.19
CA LEU A 385 6.86 -9.26 13.12
C LEU A 385 6.20 -10.31 12.24
N ALA A 386 4.87 -10.43 12.28
CA ALA A 386 4.13 -11.33 11.41
C ALA A 386 4.25 -10.94 9.93
N LEU A 387 4.18 -9.65 9.58
CA LEU A 387 4.41 -9.16 8.21
C LEU A 387 5.82 -9.54 7.71
N ILE A 388 6.84 -9.22 8.51
CA ILE A 388 8.25 -9.44 8.13
C ILE A 388 8.54 -10.95 8.01
N ASN A 389 8.18 -11.74 9.01
CA ASN A 389 8.44 -13.18 9.01
C ASN A 389 7.59 -13.92 7.96
N TRP A 390 6.39 -13.42 7.65
CA TRP A 390 5.59 -13.93 6.53
C TRP A 390 6.30 -13.68 5.20
N LEU A 391 6.86 -12.49 5.00
CA LEU A 391 7.59 -12.11 3.79
C LEU A 391 8.88 -12.93 3.64
N ILE A 392 9.69 -13.05 4.69
CA ILE A 392 10.91 -13.88 4.71
C ILE A 392 10.58 -15.34 4.33
N LYS A 393 9.47 -15.89 4.82
CA LYS A 393 9.03 -17.25 4.47
C LYS A 393 8.58 -17.42 3.02
N GLN A 394 8.40 -16.34 2.25
CA GLN A 394 8.18 -16.43 0.80
C GLN A 394 9.50 -16.57 0.02
N SER A 395 10.66 -16.26 0.63
CA SER A 395 11.98 -16.37 -0.01
C SER A 395 12.28 -17.78 -0.56
N PRO A 396 11.97 -18.89 0.13
CA PRO A 396 12.19 -20.25 -0.38
C PRO A 396 11.31 -20.63 -1.58
N GLN A 397 10.32 -19.80 -1.94
CA GLN A 397 9.47 -20.00 -3.12
C GLN A 397 10.00 -19.26 -4.36
N LEU A 398 11.11 -18.53 -4.24
CA LEU A 398 11.88 -17.94 -5.34
C LEU A 398 12.99 -18.92 -5.72
N GLU A 399 13.29 -19.11 -7.02
CA GLU A 399 14.38 -20.01 -7.43
C GLU A 399 15.70 -19.59 -6.76
N PRO A 400 16.52 -20.54 -6.25
CA PRO A 400 17.70 -20.20 -5.47
C PRO A 400 18.74 -19.47 -6.31
N SER A 401 19.00 -18.19 -5.98
CA SER A 401 20.17 -17.45 -6.46
C SER A 401 21.41 -17.82 -5.63
N ALA A 402 22.59 -17.83 -6.24
CA ALA A 402 23.84 -18.38 -5.72
C ALA A 402 24.46 -17.71 -4.46
N ASP A 403 23.75 -16.81 -3.78
CA ASP A 403 24.25 -16.01 -2.66
C ASP A 403 23.29 -16.10 -1.44
N ASP A 404 22.91 -17.33 -1.08
CA ASP A 404 21.84 -17.58 -0.10
C ASP A 404 22.36 -17.54 1.35
N SER A 405 22.50 -16.33 1.91
CA SER A 405 22.45 -16.15 3.36
C SER A 405 21.00 -16.32 3.81
N THR A 406 20.65 -17.51 4.33
CA THR A 406 19.31 -17.77 4.87
C THR A 406 18.99 -16.82 6.01
N VAL A 407 18.00 -15.93 5.82
CA VAL A 407 17.52 -15.06 6.90
C VAL A 407 16.73 -15.87 7.90
N VAL A 408 17.18 -15.79 9.15
CA VAL A 408 16.50 -16.38 10.29
C VAL A 408 15.28 -15.53 10.63
N PRO A 409 14.08 -16.12 10.86
CA PRO A 409 12.93 -15.38 11.34
C PRO A 409 13.27 -14.56 12.58
N LEU A 410 12.81 -13.32 12.62
CA LEU A 410 13.02 -12.44 13.78
C LEU A 410 12.29 -13.03 14.98
N THR A 411 13.01 -13.13 16.11
CA THR A 411 12.52 -13.78 17.33
C THR A 411 11.98 -12.82 18.37
#